data_AF-A0A3M6ZFV6-F1
#
_entry.id   AF-A0A3M6ZFV6-F1
#
_cell.length_a   1.000
_cell.length_b   1.000
_cell.length_c   1.000
_cell.angle_alpha   90.00
_cell.angle_beta   90.00
_cell.angle_gamma   90.00
#
_symmetry.space_group_name_H-M   'P 1'
#
loop_
_entity.id
_entity.type
_entity.pdbx_description
1 polymer ?
#
loop_
_entity_poly.entity_id
_entity_poly.type
_entity_poly.pdbx_seq_one_letter_code
_entity_poly.pdbx_strand_id
1 'polypeptide(L)'
;MAAQHDKAGNWANYVPHDLKYAADFEDALAKVALDADATHDGIRVLPDSSDEQAVDGASVRAKDVNLQSLPNISEDDLPLPLEDSRRIFVSPVPGVKLTHPAGYLEGGPGLDPEMDTFQEDFLARHPDVTTPVELKSAVGKEVDEAVEQLKERLRKRRAAKERNEQIEKELKALRDQHEMELKIHNRMREESERKKEAREKRRRDQGAQSSMSISCGDQRPYSADRHMTTQSSKSVATREDEHTQDVVANRPAHEWSDDADKTSSDDRAMDYVRVYSMSSWSGYCAYVY
;
A
#
# COMPACT_ATOMS: atom_id res chain seq x y z
N MET A 1 -27.23 -4.69 42.73
CA MET A 1 -26.94 -3.26 42.57
C MET A 1 -26.36 -3.08 41.18
N ALA A 2 -27.18 -2.58 40.25
CA ALA A 2 -26.76 -2.36 38.87
C ALA A 2 -25.96 -1.04 38.83
N ALA A 3 -24.69 -1.13 38.47
CA ALA A 3 -23.85 0.04 38.24
C ALA A 3 -24.35 0.75 36.98
N GLN A 4 -24.63 2.04 37.12
CA GLN A 4 -25.05 2.92 36.05
C GLN A 4 -23.92 3.06 35.02
N HIS A 5 -24.05 2.39 33.88
CA HIS A 5 -23.31 2.71 32.65
C HIS A 5 -23.97 3.93 32.00
N ASP A 6 -23.64 5.14 32.43
CA ASP A 6 -24.12 6.36 31.78
C ASP A 6 -23.09 7.49 31.92
N LYS A 7 -22.04 7.47 31.08
CA LYS A 7 -21.35 8.65 30.52
C LYS A 7 -20.63 8.28 29.21
N ALA A 8 -21.35 7.74 28.23
CA ALA A 8 -20.81 7.44 26.91
C ALA A 8 -20.92 8.69 26.01
N GLY A 9 -19.80 9.28 25.59
CA GLY A 9 -19.80 10.29 24.51
C GLY A 9 -18.66 11.31 24.51
N ASN A 10 -17.92 11.47 25.61
CA ASN A 10 -16.89 12.53 25.69
C ASN A 10 -15.46 12.02 25.52
N TRP A 11 -15.24 10.72 25.75
CA TRP A 11 -13.93 10.09 25.74
C TRP A 11 -13.99 8.82 24.90
N ALA A 12 -12.87 8.47 24.27
CA ALA A 12 -12.69 7.25 23.51
C ALA A 12 -12.47 6.06 24.45
N ASN A 13 -13.04 4.92 24.06
CA ASN A 13 -12.77 3.61 24.67
C ASN A 13 -11.84 2.75 23.80
N TYR A 14 -11.28 3.33 22.74
CA TYR A 14 -10.41 2.68 21.76
C TYR A 14 -9.09 3.44 21.67
N VAL A 15 -8.07 2.78 21.12
CA VAL A 15 -6.81 3.41 20.76
C VAL A 15 -6.72 3.42 19.22
N PRO A 16 -6.17 4.45 18.54
CA PRO A 16 -6.16 4.53 17.07
C PRO A 16 -5.67 3.32 16.24
N HIS A 17 -5.05 2.32 16.84
CA HIS A 17 -4.49 1.09 16.28
C HIS A 17 -5.56 0.00 16.21
N ASP A 18 -6.62 0.15 17.00
CA ASP A 18 -7.83 -0.65 16.95
C ASP A 18 -8.75 -0.21 15.79
N LEU A 19 -8.55 1.01 15.29
CA LEU A 19 -9.36 1.57 14.22
C LEU A 19 -9.11 0.86 12.88
N LYS A 20 -10.15 0.81 12.06
CA LYS A 20 -10.07 0.24 10.72
C LYS A 20 -9.14 1.08 9.86
N TYR A 21 -8.20 0.40 9.23
CA TYR A 21 -7.32 1.03 8.26
C TYR A 21 -8.13 1.59 7.07
N ALA A 22 -7.91 2.86 6.74
CA ALA A 22 -8.51 3.53 5.58
C ALA A 22 -7.42 4.18 4.72
N ALA A 23 -7.19 3.62 3.53
CA ALA A 23 -6.16 4.10 2.62
C ALA A 23 -6.38 5.55 2.17
N ASP A 24 -7.63 5.94 1.93
CA ASP A 24 -7.99 7.29 1.48
C ASP A 24 -7.65 8.36 2.53
N PHE A 25 -7.87 8.04 3.81
CA PHE A 25 -7.53 8.93 4.93
C PHE A 25 -6.01 9.12 5.05
N GLU A 26 -5.25 8.02 5.03
CA GLU A 26 -3.78 8.05 5.11
C GLU A 26 -3.16 8.80 3.93
N ASP A 27 -3.72 8.64 2.73
CA ASP A 27 -3.23 9.33 1.53
C ASP A 27 -3.55 10.83 1.57
N ALA A 28 -4.73 11.21 2.09
CA ALA A 28 -5.07 12.61 2.36
C ALA A 28 -4.15 13.21 3.45
N LEU A 29 -3.87 12.45 4.52
CA LEU A 29 -2.96 12.85 5.59
C LEU A 29 -1.53 13.02 5.08
N ALA A 30 -1.03 12.09 4.26
CA ALA A 30 0.28 12.19 3.62
C ALA A 30 0.39 13.44 2.74
N LYS A 31 -0.68 13.79 2.01
CA LYS A 31 -0.70 14.98 1.16
C LYS A 31 -0.59 16.26 1.98
N VAL A 32 -1.33 16.37 3.09
CA VAL A 32 -1.42 17.58 3.90
C VAL A 32 -0.22 17.72 4.83
N ALA A 33 0.15 16.67 5.56
CA ALA A 33 1.21 16.73 6.57
C ALA A 33 2.63 16.85 5.98
N LEU A 34 2.82 16.45 4.71
CA LEU A 34 4.08 16.62 3.99
C LEU A 34 4.15 17.91 3.19
N ASP A 35 3.07 18.69 3.14
CA ASP A 35 3.07 20.00 2.50
C ASP A 35 3.87 21.01 3.34
N ALA A 36 4.82 21.69 2.70
CA ALA A 36 5.67 22.67 3.36
C ALA A 36 4.92 23.97 3.66
N ASP A 37 3.85 24.25 2.90
CA ASP A 37 3.04 25.48 3.03
C ASP A 37 1.84 25.29 3.98
N ALA A 38 1.69 24.11 4.59
CA ALA A 38 0.57 23.83 5.48
C ALA A 38 0.62 24.69 6.76
N THR A 39 -0.50 25.34 7.08
CA THR A 39 -0.65 26.20 8.26
C THR A 39 -1.40 25.49 9.40
N HIS A 40 -1.14 25.90 10.63
CA HIS A 40 -1.89 25.47 11.81
C HIS A 40 -3.20 26.25 11.93
N ASP A 41 -4.16 25.89 11.09
CA ASP A 41 -5.49 26.49 11.07
C ASP A 41 -6.42 25.79 12.07
N GLY A 42 -7.20 26.57 12.82
CA GLY A 42 -8.21 26.04 13.73
C GLY A 42 -8.28 26.79 15.05
N ILE A 43 -9.27 26.44 15.86
CA ILE A 43 -9.46 27.00 17.19
C ILE A 43 -8.39 26.45 18.12
N ARG A 44 -7.58 27.34 18.70
CA ARG A 44 -6.57 26.99 19.70
C ARG A 44 -7.20 26.95 21.08
N VAL A 45 -6.90 25.90 21.85
CA VAL A 45 -7.41 25.81 23.22
C VAL A 45 -6.35 26.29 24.20
N LEU A 46 -6.63 27.44 24.83
CA LEU A 46 -5.75 28.08 25.79
C LEU A 46 -5.91 27.43 27.17
N PRO A 47 -4.80 27.17 27.89
CA PRO A 47 -4.88 26.70 29.26
C PRO A 47 -5.49 27.79 30.15
N ASP A 48 -6.19 27.38 31.21
CA ASP A 48 -6.87 28.31 32.10
C ASP A 48 -5.90 29.24 32.86
N SER A 49 -4.65 28.79 33.01
CA SER A 49 -3.55 29.55 33.61
C SER A 49 -2.86 30.52 32.66
N SER A 50 -3.30 30.63 31.40
CA SER A 50 -2.75 31.62 30.45
C SER A 50 -3.34 33.00 30.67
N ASP A 51 -2.46 34.00 30.72
CA ASP A 51 -2.79 35.43 30.72
C ASP A 51 -3.34 35.90 29.35
N GLU A 52 -3.25 35.07 28.31
CA GLU A 52 -3.76 35.36 26.98
C GLU A 52 -5.30 35.46 26.97
N GLN A 53 -5.84 36.42 26.22
CA GLN A 53 -7.28 36.63 26.09
C GLN A 53 -7.83 35.79 24.93
N ALA A 54 -8.90 35.03 25.17
CA ALA A 54 -9.57 34.27 24.14
C ALA A 54 -10.15 35.19 23.05
N VAL A 55 -9.92 34.84 21.79
CA VAL A 55 -10.39 35.57 20.61
C VAL A 55 -11.42 34.72 19.89
N ASP A 56 -12.62 35.26 19.70
CA ASP A 56 -13.71 34.54 19.06
C ASP A 56 -13.31 34.02 17.67
N GLY A 57 -13.60 32.74 17.40
CA GLY A 57 -13.21 32.04 16.17
C GLY A 57 -11.73 31.65 16.04
N ALA A 58 -10.85 32.07 16.95
CA ALA A 58 -9.40 31.77 16.88
C ALA A 58 -8.87 31.03 18.12
N SER A 59 -9.35 31.37 19.31
CA SER A 59 -8.94 30.72 20.56
C SER A 59 -10.06 30.65 21.58
N VAL A 60 -10.11 29.55 22.33
CA VAL A 60 -11.10 29.28 23.38
C VAL A 60 -10.37 28.81 24.63
N ARG A 61 -10.83 29.20 25.83
CA ARG A 61 -10.23 28.68 27.08
C ARG A 61 -10.71 27.25 27.34
N ALA A 62 -9.85 26.43 27.95
CA ALA A 62 -10.18 25.04 28.27
C ALA A 62 -11.49 24.91 29.06
N LYS A 63 -11.73 25.75 30.08
CA LYS A 63 -12.99 25.74 30.85
C LYS A 63 -14.25 26.14 30.07
N ASP A 64 -14.09 26.91 28.99
CA ASP A 64 -15.22 27.41 28.19
C ASP A 64 -15.61 26.40 27.09
N VAL A 65 -14.79 25.35 26.88
CA VAL A 65 -15.15 24.24 25.99
C VAL A 65 -16.18 23.36 26.69
N ASN A 66 -17.44 23.46 26.24
CA ASN A 66 -18.49 22.56 26.71
C ASN A 66 -18.33 21.18 26.06
N LEU A 67 -17.87 20.20 26.85
CA LEU A 67 -17.70 18.82 26.40
C LEU A 67 -18.98 18.19 25.84
N GLN A 68 -20.17 18.60 26.31
CA GLN A 68 -21.45 18.10 25.79
C GLN A 68 -21.85 18.73 24.45
N SER A 69 -21.21 19.82 24.05
CA SER A 69 -21.43 20.46 22.74
C SER A 69 -20.54 19.89 21.64
N LEU A 70 -19.58 19.03 22.00
CA LEU A 70 -18.68 18.40 21.05
C LEU A 70 -19.41 17.32 20.25
N PRO A 71 -18.98 17.07 18.99
CA PRO A 71 -19.63 16.09 18.14
C PRO A 71 -19.45 14.67 18.71
N ASN A 72 -20.56 13.99 19.00
CA ASN A 72 -20.52 12.57 19.37
C ASN A 72 -20.25 11.72 18.12
N ILE A 73 -19.09 11.06 18.08
CA ILE A 73 -18.59 10.30 16.93
C ILE A 73 -18.40 8.85 17.36
N SER A 74 -19.04 7.91 16.64
CA SER A 74 -18.90 6.48 16.90
C SER A 74 -17.55 5.98 16.38
N GLU A 75 -16.98 4.96 17.05
CA GLU A 75 -15.77 4.27 16.61
C GLU A 75 -15.92 3.66 15.21
N ASP A 76 -17.11 3.17 14.88
CA ASP A 76 -17.40 2.55 13.58
C ASP A 76 -17.32 3.53 12.40
N ASP A 77 -17.46 4.82 12.66
CA ASP A 77 -17.41 5.89 11.65
C ASP A 77 -15.99 6.44 11.43
N LEU A 78 -15.01 5.96 12.20
CA LEU A 78 -13.61 6.41 12.11
C LEU A 78 -12.82 5.55 11.10
N PRO A 79 -11.81 6.14 10.43
CA PRO A 79 -11.37 7.55 10.51
C PRO A 79 -12.26 8.50 9.69
N LEU A 80 -12.45 9.72 10.20
CA LEU A 80 -13.17 10.79 9.49
C LEU A 80 -12.30 11.45 8.42
N PRO A 81 -12.87 11.87 7.27
CA PRO A 81 -12.16 12.70 6.28
C PRO A 81 -11.57 13.98 6.89
N LEU A 82 -10.45 14.48 6.35
CA LEU A 82 -9.79 15.68 6.86
C LEU A 82 -10.60 16.97 6.61
N GLU A 83 -11.45 16.95 5.59
CA GLU A 83 -12.32 18.04 5.16
C GLU A 83 -13.67 18.04 5.92
N ASP A 84 -13.87 17.13 6.88
CA ASP A 84 -15.10 17.07 7.67
C ASP A 84 -15.29 18.38 8.45
N SER A 85 -16.47 18.99 8.28
CA SER A 85 -16.89 20.22 8.96
C SER A 85 -16.82 20.17 10.49
N ARG A 86 -16.83 18.97 11.08
CA ARG A 86 -16.70 18.75 12.53
C ARG A 86 -15.28 19.01 13.04
N ARG A 87 -14.28 19.07 12.15
CA ARG A 87 -12.87 19.32 12.51
C ARG A 87 -12.60 20.82 12.60
N ILE A 88 -12.67 21.36 13.82
CA ILE A 88 -12.56 22.81 14.09
C ILE A 88 -11.34 23.17 14.93
N PHE A 89 -10.78 22.24 15.70
CA PHE A 89 -9.68 22.50 16.61
C PHE A 89 -8.33 22.33 15.92
N VAL A 90 -7.34 23.07 16.39
CA VAL A 90 -5.97 22.98 15.86
C VAL A 90 -5.35 21.62 16.22
N SER A 91 -4.67 20.97 15.26
CA SER A 91 -3.74 19.86 15.52
C SER A 91 -2.30 20.38 15.56
N PRO A 92 -1.37 19.76 16.29
CA PRO A 92 0.06 20.06 16.14
C PRO A 92 0.63 19.64 14.77
N VAL A 93 -0.03 18.73 14.06
CA VAL A 93 0.29 18.44 12.66
C VAL A 93 -0.26 19.57 11.76
N PRO A 94 0.61 20.29 11.01
CA PRO A 94 0.16 21.38 10.14
C PRO A 94 -0.87 20.90 9.10
N GLY A 95 -1.88 21.74 8.83
CA GLY A 95 -2.94 21.47 7.87
C GLY A 95 -4.01 20.47 8.32
N VAL A 96 -3.83 19.79 9.46
CA VAL A 96 -4.80 18.85 10.02
C VAL A 96 -5.61 19.51 11.14
N LYS A 97 -6.93 19.31 11.13
CA LYS A 97 -7.83 19.80 12.18
C LYS A 97 -8.40 18.64 12.99
N LEU A 98 -8.59 18.87 14.29
CA LEU A 98 -9.17 17.92 15.22
C LEU A 98 -10.65 18.23 15.45
N THR A 99 -11.43 17.20 15.77
CA THR A 99 -12.84 17.35 16.19
C THR A 99 -12.97 17.69 17.68
N HIS A 100 -11.98 17.30 18.48
CA HIS A 100 -11.93 17.52 19.91
C HIS A 100 -10.57 18.14 20.28
N PRO A 101 -10.48 19.00 21.33
CA PRO A 101 -9.22 19.63 21.74
C PRO A 101 -8.10 18.66 22.11
N ALA A 102 -8.45 17.50 22.68
CA ALA A 102 -7.53 16.43 23.03
C ALA A 102 -7.83 15.16 22.20
N GLY A 103 -8.43 15.32 21.02
CA GLY A 103 -8.84 14.23 20.16
C GLY A 103 -7.71 13.63 19.34
N TYR A 104 -8.02 12.50 18.70
CA TYR A 104 -7.11 11.83 17.79
C TYR A 104 -7.15 12.45 16.37
N LEU A 105 -6.10 12.20 15.57
CA LEU A 105 -6.00 12.70 14.18
C LEU A 105 -7.10 12.13 13.29
N GLU A 106 -7.57 10.93 13.60
CA GLU A 106 -8.64 10.19 12.95
C GLU A 106 -10.01 10.84 13.19
N GLY A 107 -10.10 11.81 14.10
CA GLY A 107 -11.28 12.66 14.29
C GLY A 107 -12.21 12.23 15.41
N GLY A 108 -11.80 11.33 16.30
CA GLY A 108 -12.58 11.00 17.50
C GLY A 108 -12.10 11.69 18.78
N PRO A 109 -12.83 11.55 19.89
CA PRO A 109 -12.40 12.04 21.19
C PRO A 109 -11.08 11.38 21.65
N GLY A 110 -10.38 12.02 22.58
CA GLY A 110 -9.19 11.43 23.21
C GLY A 110 -9.56 10.35 24.22
N LEU A 111 -8.57 9.59 24.68
CA LEU A 111 -8.77 8.63 25.76
C LEU A 111 -9.22 9.33 27.04
N ASP A 112 -9.98 8.61 27.87
CA ASP A 112 -10.30 9.08 29.22
C ASP A 112 -8.98 9.33 30.00
N PRO A 113 -8.78 10.52 30.59
CA PRO A 113 -7.60 10.83 31.38
C PRO A 113 -7.33 9.84 32.52
N GLU A 114 -8.35 9.18 33.08
CA GLU A 114 -8.18 8.15 34.12
C GLU A 114 -7.65 6.82 33.55
N MET A 115 -7.88 6.56 32.25
CA MET A 115 -7.41 5.38 31.54
C MET A 115 -6.06 5.62 30.85
N ASP A 116 -5.56 6.87 30.86
CA ASP A 116 -4.35 7.25 30.14
C ASP A 116 -3.09 7.05 30.99
N THR A 117 -2.35 5.98 30.69
CA THR A 117 -1.06 5.66 31.33
C THR A 117 0.07 6.58 30.90
N PHE A 118 -0.15 7.43 29.88
CA PHE A 118 0.90 8.24 29.28
C PHE A 118 1.61 9.14 30.29
N GLN A 119 0.88 9.66 31.28
CA GLN A 119 1.44 10.55 32.29
C GLN A 119 2.55 9.87 33.09
N GLU A 120 2.28 8.64 33.53
CA GLU A 120 3.23 7.82 34.29
C GLU A 120 4.42 7.44 33.40
N ASP A 121 4.16 7.01 32.17
CA ASP A 121 5.20 6.64 31.20
C ASP A 121 6.09 7.83 30.81
N PHE A 122 5.53 9.03 30.69
CA PHE A 122 6.27 10.25 30.37
C PHE A 122 7.18 10.65 31.53
N LEU A 123 6.66 10.69 32.76
CA LEU A 123 7.46 11.03 33.94
C LEU A 123 8.54 9.99 34.21
N ALA A 124 8.30 8.72 33.91
CA ALA A 124 9.31 7.66 34.01
C ALA A 124 10.45 7.85 32.99
N ARG A 125 10.16 8.33 31.78
CA ARG A 125 11.16 8.61 30.73
C ARG A 125 11.92 9.91 30.95
N HIS A 126 11.31 10.88 31.63
CA HIS A 126 11.87 12.22 31.87
C HIS A 126 12.01 12.53 33.37
N PRO A 127 12.84 11.77 34.13
CA PRO A 127 12.98 11.94 35.58
C PRO A 127 13.66 13.25 35.99
N ASP A 128 14.28 13.95 35.03
CA ASP A 128 14.97 15.23 35.20
C ASP A 128 14.04 16.45 35.13
N VAL A 129 12.79 16.26 34.68
CA VAL A 129 11.80 17.34 34.60
C VAL A 129 11.19 17.59 35.97
N THR A 130 11.50 18.75 36.55
CA THR A 130 11.02 19.12 37.90
C THR A 130 10.24 20.42 37.92
N THR A 131 10.44 21.29 36.92
CA THR A 131 9.77 22.58 36.83
C THR A 131 8.68 22.61 35.74
N PRO A 132 7.65 23.46 35.88
CA PRO A 132 6.59 23.57 34.87
C PRO A 132 7.10 24.11 33.53
N VAL A 133 8.20 24.86 33.52
CA VAL A 133 8.83 25.36 32.29
C VAL A 133 9.57 24.24 31.56
N GLU A 134 10.32 23.41 32.29
CA GLU A 134 10.95 22.21 31.75
C GLU A 134 9.93 21.24 31.19
N LEU A 135 8.80 21.06 31.88
CA LEU A 135 7.70 20.20 31.42
C LEU A 135 7.17 20.66 30.07
N LYS A 136 6.84 21.95 29.92
CA LYS A 136 6.36 22.51 28.64
C LYS A 136 7.38 22.31 27.51
N SER A 137 8.67 22.47 27.80
CA SER A 137 9.75 22.28 26.84
C SER A 137 9.93 20.82 26.44
N ALA A 138 9.92 19.90 27.41
CA ALA A 138 10.03 18.46 27.18
C ALA A 138 8.85 17.93 26.36
N VAL A 139 7.63 18.37 26.68
CA VAL A 139 6.42 18.03 25.92
C VAL A 139 6.49 18.56 24.50
N GLY A 140 6.92 19.81 24.32
CA GLY A 140 7.09 20.39 22.98
C GLY A 140 8.04 19.56 22.12
N LYS A 141 9.19 19.13 22.68
CA LYS A 141 10.15 18.28 21.97
C LYS A 141 9.56 16.92 21.60
N GLU A 142 8.88 16.25 22.52
CA GLU A 142 8.26 14.95 22.24
C GLU A 142 7.16 15.06 21.18
N VAL A 143 6.39 16.14 21.20
CA VAL A 143 5.41 16.42 20.14
C VAL A 143 6.11 16.64 18.80
N ASP A 144 7.17 17.44 18.75
CA ASP A 144 7.92 17.68 17.51
C ASP A 144 8.57 16.39 16.97
N GLU A 145 9.17 15.59 17.84
CA GLU A 145 9.73 14.28 17.49
C GLU A 145 8.67 13.33 16.96
N ALA A 146 7.50 13.28 17.61
CA ALA A 146 6.40 12.46 17.16
C ALA A 146 5.86 12.94 15.80
N VAL A 147 5.73 14.25 15.58
CA VAL A 147 5.34 14.81 14.27
C VAL A 147 6.35 14.45 13.18
N GLU A 148 7.65 14.50 13.46
CA GLU A 148 8.66 14.09 12.48
C GLU A 148 8.64 12.58 12.21
N GLN A 149 8.42 11.74 13.22
CA GLN A 149 8.20 10.30 13.02
C GLN A 149 6.98 10.04 12.14
N LEU A 150 5.87 10.76 12.35
CA LEU A 150 4.69 10.67 11.49
C LEU A 150 5.04 11.04 10.04
N LYS A 151 5.71 12.17 9.81
CA LYS A 151 6.12 12.57 8.46
C LYS A 151 7.05 11.54 7.82
N GLU A 152 7.98 10.95 8.56
CA GLU A 152 8.84 9.89 8.03
C GLU A 152 8.03 8.68 7.57
N ARG A 153 7.05 8.24 8.37
CA ARG A 153 6.15 7.14 8.00
C ARG A 153 5.34 7.45 6.74
N LEU A 154 4.78 8.65 6.66
CA LEU A 154 4.02 9.09 5.48
C LEU A 154 4.91 9.15 4.22
N ARG A 155 6.18 9.55 4.35
CA ARG A 155 7.16 9.50 3.24
C ARG A 155 7.45 8.07 2.81
N LYS A 156 7.68 7.15 3.77
CA LYS A 156 7.90 5.72 3.49
C LYS A 156 6.71 5.10 2.76
N ARG A 157 5.49 5.38 3.23
CA ARG A 157 4.24 4.96 2.58
C ARG A 157 4.15 5.47 1.15
N ARG A 158 4.36 6.76 0.93
CA ARG A 158 4.32 7.36 -0.42
C ARG A 158 5.32 6.68 -1.36
N ALA A 159 6.56 6.46 -0.90
CA ALA A 159 7.57 5.76 -1.68
C ALA A 159 7.18 4.29 -1.96
N ALA A 160 6.57 3.60 -1.00
CA ALA A 160 6.05 2.24 -1.20
C ALA A 160 4.94 2.20 -2.25
N LYS A 161 4.01 3.16 -2.21
CA LYS A 161 2.93 3.29 -3.20
C LYS A 161 3.48 3.54 -4.61
N GLU A 162 4.43 4.47 -4.75
CA GLU A 162 5.07 4.77 -6.04
C GLU A 162 5.80 3.54 -6.62
N ARG A 163 6.47 2.75 -5.76
CA ARG A 163 7.10 1.47 -6.17
C ARG A 163 6.06 0.43 -6.59
N ASN A 164 4.97 0.28 -5.84
CA ASN A 164 3.91 -0.66 -6.18
C ASN A 164 3.27 -0.32 -7.54
N GLU A 165 3.00 0.96 -7.80
CA GLU A 165 2.49 1.41 -9.10
C GLU A 165 3.47 1.14 -10.25
N GLN A 166 4.78 1.25 -10.01
CA GLN A 166 5.79 0.88 -10.99
C GLN A 166 5.78 -0.63 -11.27
N ILE A 167 5.76 -1.46 -10.22
CA ILE A 167 5.71 -2.91 -10.34
C ILE A 167 4.44 -3.36 -11.07
N GLU A 168 3.28 -2.75 -10.79
CA GLU A 168 2.03 -3.06 -11.48
C GLU A 168 2.12 -2.77 -12.99
N LYS A 169 2.77 -1.67 -13.39
CA LYS A 169 3.01 -1.35 -14.80
C LYS A 169 3.94 -2.37 -15.46
N GLU A 170 5.00 -2.78 -14.77
CA GLU A 170 5.94 -3.80 -15.25
C GLU A 170 5.26 -5.17 -15.39
N LEU A 171 4.46 -5.59 -14.39
CA LEU A 171 3.66 -6.81 -14.44
C LEU A 171 2.66 -6.79 -15.59
N LYS A 172 2.01 -5.65 -15.84
CA LYS A 172 1.11 -5.49 -16.98
C LYS A 172 1.86 -5.63 -18.31
N ALA A 173 3.01 -4.98 -18.46
CA ALA A 173 3.82 -5.07 -19.67
C ALA A 173 4.29 -6.52 -19.95
N LEU A 174 4.71 -7.25 -18.91
CA LEU A 174 5.09 -8.66 -19.02
C LEU A 174 3.91 -9.55 -19.40
N ARG A 175 2.71 -9.30 -18.84
CA ARG A 175 1.49 -10.02 -19.22
C ARG A 175 1.11 -9.78 -20.68
N ASP A 176 1.20 -8.53 -21.14
CA ASP A 176 0.90 -8.17 -22.53
C ASP A 176 1.90 -8.82 -23.51
N GLN A 177 3.19 -8.87 -23.14
CA GLN A 177 4.22 -9.60 -23.90
C GLN A 177 3.92 -11.10 -23.96
N HIS A 178 3.61 -11.72 -22.82
CA HIS A 178 3.28 -13.14 -22.76
C HIS A 178 2.02 -13.48 -23.59
N GLU A 179 0.99 -12.64 -23.54
CA GLU A 179 -0.21 -12.81 -24.36
C GLU A 179 0.10 -12.72 -25.87
N MET A 180 1.00 -11.80 -26.26
CA MET A 180 1.45 -11.66 -27.64
C MET A 180 2.23 -12.90 -28.11
N GLU A 181 3.13 -13.43 -27.28
CA GLU A 181 3.88 -14.65 -27.56
C GLU A 181 2.94 -15.85 -27.75
N LEU A 182 1.95 -16.02 -26.87
CA LEU A 182 0.94 -17.08 -27.00
C LEU A 182 0.12 -16.93 -28.29
N LYS A 183 -0.26 -15.71 -28.67
CA LYS A 183 -0.96 -15.44 -29.94
C LYS A 183 -0.10 -15.82 -31.15
N ILE A 184 1.20 -15.49 -31.12
CA ILE A 184 2.13 -15.87 -32.20
C ILE A 184 2.28 -17.39 -32.25
N HIS A 185 2.48 -18.04 -31.12
CA HIS A 185 2.63 -19.49 -31.04
C HIS A 185 1.38 -20.22 -31.57
N ASN A 186 0.18 -19.77 -31.21
CA ASN A 186 -1.06 -20.33 -31.72
C ASN A 186 -1.22 -20.14 -33.23
N ARG A 187 -0.90 -18.96 -33.77
CA ARG A 187 -0.92 -18.73 -35.23
C ARG A 187 0.06 -19.63 -35.97
N MET A 188 1.28 -19.79 -35.44
CA MET A 188 2.30 -20.68 -36.00
C MET A 188 1.82 -22.14 -35.99
N ARG A 189 1.16 -22.57 -34.91
CA ARG A 189 0.58 -23.90 -34.80
C ARG A 189 -0.52 -24.12 -35.83
N GLU A 190 -1.47 -23.22 -35.94
CA GLU A 190 -2.56 -23.27 -36.94
C GLU A 190 -2.03 -23.30 -38.38
N GLU A 191 -1.02 -22.48 -38.69
CA GLU A 191 -0.40 -22.48 -40.01
C GLU A 191 0.31 -23.82 -40.31
N SER A 192 0.97 -24.40 -39.31
CA SER A 192 1.61 -25.71 -39.43
C SER A 192 0.58 -26.83 -39.68
N GLU A 193 -0.56 -26.79 -39.01
CA GLU A 193 -1.67 -27.74 -39.16
C GLU A 193 -2.27 -27.60 -40.58
N ARG A 194 -2.59 -26.37 -41.02
CA ARG A 194 -3.06 -26.11 -42.39
C ARG A 194 -2.10 -26.61 -43.46
N LYS A 195 -0.79 -26.44 -43.25
CA LYS A 195 0.24 -26.92 -44.19
C LYS A 195 0.30 -28.45 -44.23
N LYS A 196 0.13 -29.13 -43.10
CA LYS A 196 0.04 -30.60 -43.03
C LYS A 196 -1.20 -31.10 -43.78
N GLU A 197 -2.36 -30.51 -43.52
CA GLU A 197 -3.62 -30.85 -44.20
C GLU A 197 -3.53 -30.65 -45.72
N ALA A 198 -2.95 -29.52 -46.17
CA ALA A 198 -2.77 -29.24 -47.59
C ALA A 198 -1.83 -30.24 -48.28
N ARG A 199 -0.75 -30.67 -47.60
CA ARG A 199 0.15 -31.72 -48.10
C ARG A 199 -0.54 -33.08 -48.17
N GLU A 200 -1.34 -33.41 -47.17
CA GLU A 200 -2.09 -34.67 -47.14
C GLU A 200 -3.15 -34.72 -48.24
N LYS A 201 -3.90 -33.63 -48.43
CA LYS A 201 -4.86 -33.50 -49.53
C LYS A 201 -4.20 -33.67 -50.90
N ARG A 202 -3.05 -33.02 -51.14
CA ARG A 202 -2.27 -33.22 -52.38
C ARG A 202 -1.82 -34.67 -52.58
N ARG A 203 -1.41 -35.37 -51.53
CA ARG A 203 -1.05 -36.79 -51.61
C ARG A 203 -2.25 -37.68 -51.93
N ARG A 204 -3.43 -37.40 -51.35
CA ARG A 204 -4.67 -38.12 -51.66
C ARG A 204 -5.09 -37.88 -53.12
N ASP A 205 -5.04 -36.63 -53.59
CA ASP A 205 -5.41 -36.28 -54.96
C ASP A 205 -4.44 -36.91 -56.00
N GLN A 206 -3.14 -36.91 -55.72
CA GLN A 206 -2.14 -37.58 -56.56
C GLN A 206 -2.24 -39.11 -56.52
N GLY A 207 -2.55 -39.69 -55.36
CA GLY A 207 -2.82 -41.12 -55.21
C GLY A 207 -4.08 -41.55 -55.99
N ALA A 208 -5.13 -40.73 -55.96
CA ALA A 208 -6.36 -40.95 -56.73
C ALA A 208 -6.09 -40.86 -58.23
N GLN A 209 -5.37 -39.85 -58.71
CA GLN A 209 -4.99 -39.71 -60.13
C GLN A 209 -4.10 -40.87 -60.62
N SER A 210 -3.12 -41.30 -59.82
CA SER A 210 -2.26 -42.45 -60.14
C SER A 210 -3.04 -43.76 -60.20
N SER A 211 -3.98 -43.99 -59.26
CA SER A 211 -4.86 -45.17 -59.27
C SER A 211 -5.82 -45.21 -60.46
N MET A 212 -6.19 -44.05 -61.02
CA MET A 212 -7.05 -43.94 -62.20
C MET A 212 -6.26 -44.21 -63.50
N SER A 213 -4.98 -43.82 -63.56
CA SER A 213 -4.09 -44.07 -64.71
C SER A 213 -3.60 -45.52 -64.84
N ILE A 214 -3.66 -46.33 -63.77
CA ILE A 214 -3.25 -47.74 -63.82
C ILE A 214 -4.35 -48.64 -64.43
N SER A 215 -5.59 -48.15 -64.55
CA SER A 215 -6.69 -48.95 -65.11
C SER A 215 -6.85 -48.86 -66.64
N CYS A 216 -6.14 -47.94 -67.32
CA CYS A 216 -6.25 -47.73 -68.76
C CYS A 216 -4.88 -47.43 -69.40
N GLY A 217 -4.13 -48.46 -69.83
CA GLY A 217 -3.09 -48.26 -70.85
C GLY A 217 -1.80 -49.08 -70.69
N ASP A 218 -1.61 -49.98 -71.66
CA ASP A 218 -0.36 -50.49 -72.20
C ASP A 218 0.50 -51.49 -71.40
N GLN A 219 0.23 -52.76 -71.70
CA GLN A 219 1.24 -53.82 -71.72
C GLN A 219 2.38 -53.44 -72.69
N ARG A 220 3.53 -53.00 -72.18
CA ARG A 220 4.78 -53.01 -72.96
C ARG A 220 5.64 -54.20 -72.56
N PRO A 221 6.26 -54.90 -73.53
CA PRO A 221 7.09 -56.06 -73.24
C PRO A 221 8.41 -55.65 -72.61
N TYR A 222 8.80 -56.43 -71.60
CA TYR A 222 10.09 -56.47 -70.95
C TYR A 222 11.24 -56.55 -71.99
N SER A 223 12.12 -55.56 -72.01
CA SER A 223 13.49 -55.71 -72.51
C SER A 223 14.45 -55.32 -71.40
N ALA A 224 15.20 -56.32 -70.92
CA ALA A 224 16.20 -56.17 -69.89
C ALA A 224 17.45 -55.50 -70.47
N ASP A 225 17.82 -54.34 -69.93
CA ASP A 225 19.21 -53.87 -69.96
C ASP A 225 19.56 -53.28 -68.60
N ARG A 226 20.33 -54.08 -67.84
CA ARG A 226 20.97 -53.69 -66.59
C ARG A 226 22.26 -52.96 -66.95
N HIS A 227 22.26 -51.64 -66.83
CA HIS A 227 23.50 -50.87 -66.70
C HIS A 227 23.65 -50.38 -65.27
N MET A 228 24.69 -50.91 -64.61
CA MET A 228 25.23 -50.44 -63.34
C MET A 228 25.63 -48.98 -63.49
N THR A 229 24.98 -48.07 -62.75
CA THR A 229 25.51 -46.73 -62.50
C THR A 229 25.99 -46.64 -61.06
N THR A 230 27.27 -46.33 -60.96
CA THR A 230 28.08 -46.20 -59.76
C THR A 230 27.55 -45.14 -58.80
N GLN A 231 27.57 -45.49 -57.51
CA GLN A 231 27.44 -44.56 -56.39
C GLN A 231 28.58 -43.53 -56.42
N SER A 232 28.26 -42.25 -56.30
CA SER A 232 29.18 -41.25 -55.73
C SER A 232 28.40 -40.05 -55.19
N SER A 233 28.14 -40.12 -53.88
CA SER A 233 28.05 -39.02 -52.91
C SER A 233 27.55 -37.65 -53.38
N LYS A 234 26.27 -37.36 -53.10
CA LYS A 234 25.79 -35.99 -52.88
C LYS A 234 25.40 -35.88 -51.41
N SER A 235 26.23 -35.18 -50.64
CA SER A 235 26.01 -34.90 -49.23
C SER A 235 24.70 -34.15 -49.05
N VAL A 236 23.79 -34.81 -48.33
CA VAL A 236 22.57 -34.22 -47.77
C VAL A 236 23.03 -33.34 -46.61
N ALA A 237 22.87 -32.03 -46.75
CA ALA A 237 22.88 -31.13 -45.60
C ALA A 237 21.66 -31.47 -44.74
N THR A 238 21.88 -32.28 -43.72
CA THR A 238 20.97 -32.42 -42.58
C THR A 238 21.00 -31.10 -41.85
N ARG A 239 19.90 -30.35 -41.97
CA ARG A 239 19.56 -29.24 -41.10
C ARG A 239 19.39 -29.83 -39.70
N GLU A 240 20.27 -29.43 -38.81
CA GLU A 240 20.26 -29.79 -37.39
C GLU A 240 19.00 -29.17 -36.77
N ASP A 241 18.03 -30.02 -36.45
CA ASP A 241 17.02 -29.72 -35.45
C ASP A 241 17.45 -30.43 -34.15
N GLU A 242 17.66 -29.58 -33.14
CA GLU A 242 17.44 -29.83 -31.71
C GLU A 242 18.38 -30.78 -30.95
N HIS A 243 19.41 -30.20 -30.31
CA HIS A 243 19.63 -30.48 -28.89
C HIS A 243 20.29 -29.27 -28.20
N THR A 244 19.44 -28.40 -27.66
CA THR A 244 19.81 -27.36 -26.70
C THR A 244 20.20 -28.05 -25.40
N GLN A 245 21.45 -28.51 -25.30
CA GLN A 245 22.04 -29.00 -24.06
C GLN A 245 22.38 -27.81 -23.17
N ASP A 246 21.61 -27.69 -22.09
CA ASP A 246 22.05 -27.33 -20.75
C ASP A 246 23.16 -26.28 -20.64
N VAL A 247 22.74 -25.01 -20.64
CA VAL A 247 23.41 -23.97 -19.84
C VAL A 247 22.51 -23.62 -18.67
N VAL A 248 22.31 -24.61 -17.79
CA VAL A 248 21.80 -24.40 -16.42
C VAL A 248 22.97 -24.67 -15.48
N ALA A 249 23.81 -23.67 -15.26
CA ALA A 249 24.65 -23.54 -14.06
C ALA A 249 25.48 -22.25 -14.13
N ASN A 250 24.87 -21.13 -13.75
CA ASN A 250 25.47 -20.01 -13.01
C ASN A 250 24.63 -18.74 -13.25
N ARG A 251 23.37 -18.78 -12.82
CA ARG A 251 22.80 -17.58 -12.23
C ARG A 251 23.25 -17.61 -10.76
N PRO A 252 23.95 -16.58 -10.25
CA PRO A 252 24.06 -16.47 -8.80
C PRO A 252 22.64 -16.47 -8.27
N ALA A 253 22.38 -17.34 -7.29
CA ALA A 253 21.20 -17.24 -6.46
C ALA A 253 21.24 -15.83 -5.87
N HIS A 254 20.55 -14.90 -6.52
CA HIS A 254 20.14 -13.68 -5.87
C HIS A 254 19.13 -14.19 -4.86
N GLU A 255 19.58 -14.31 -3.61
CA GLU A 255 18.72 -14.34 -2.44
C GLU A 255 17.54 -13.42 -2.73
N TRP A 256 16.41 -14.03 -3.05
CA TRP A 256 15.13 -13.43 -2.76
C TRP A 256 15.07 -13.54 -1.26
N SER A 257 15.51 -12.48 -0.58
CA SER A 257 15.21 -12.33 0.82
C SER A 257 13.69 -12.49 0.97
N ASP A 258 13.29 -13.48 1.75
CA ASP A 258 11.94 -13.66 2.30
C ASP A 258 11.60 -12.50 3.26
N ASP A 259 11.81 -11.26 2.82
CA ASP A 259 11.47 -10.04 3.55
C ASP A 259 10.20 -9.38 2.98
N ALA A 260 9.65 -9.88 1.86
CA ALA A 260 8.39 -9.38 1.31
C ALA A 260 7.20 -9.64 2.24
N ASP A 261 7.19 -10.76 2.96
CA ASP A 261 6.11 -11.10 3.91
C ASP A 261 6.26 -10.47 5.30
N LYS A 262 7.42 -9.86 5.61
CA LYS A 262 7.59 -9.10 6.86
C LYS A 262 6.98 -7.71 6.80
N THR A 263 6.89 -7.11 5.61
CA THR A 263 6.32 -5.75 5.47
C THR A 263 4.86 -5.66 5.89
N SER A 264 4.07 -6.74 5.74
CA SER A 264 2.65 -6.76 6.18
C SER A 264 2.48 -6.85 7.70
N SER A 265 3.47 -7.43 8.41
CA SER A 265 3.41 -7.59 9.86
C SER A 265 4.21 -6.54 10.62
N ASP A 266 5.23 -5.93 9.99
CA ASP A 266 5.99 -4.79 10.53
C ASP A 266 5.26 -3.45 10.30
N ASP A 267 4.39 -3.33 9.29
CA ASP A 267 3.44 -2.20 9.17
C ASP A 267 2.38 -2.21 10.29
N ARG A 268 2.26 -3.31 11.04
CA ARG A 268 1.39 -3.44 12.22
C ARG A 268 2.03 -2.90 13.50
N ALA A 269 3.33 -2.63 13.51
CA ALA A 269 4.01 -2.00 14.65
C ALA A 269 3.87 -0.46 14.57
N MET A 270 2.64 0.01 14.62
CA MET A 270 2.31 1.43 14.77
C MET A 270 2.55 1.85 16.23
N ASP A 271 3.82 1.97 16.64
CA ASP A 271 4.15 2.66 17.89
C ASP A 271 3.77 4.14 17.74
N TYR A 272 2.99 4.66 18.66
CA TYR A 272 2.17 5.83 18.43
C TYR A 272 2.92 7.15 18.34
N VAL A 273 2.51 7.96 17.36
CA VAL A 273 2.59 9.42 17.46
C VAL A 273 1.32 9.89 18.17
N ARG A 274 1.31 9.80 19.51
CA ARG A 274 0.24 10.43 20.31
C ARG A 274 0.53 11.92 20.38
N VAL A 275 -0.14 12.68 19.53
CA VAL A 275 -0.02 14.13 19.50
C VAL A 275 -0.95 14.72 20.55
N TYR A 276 -0.51 14.76 21.80
CA TYR A 276 -1.24 15.45 22.87
C TYR A 276 -1.21 16.96 22.62
N SER A 277 -2.37 17.59 22.62
CA SER A 277 -2.44 19.06 22.68
C SER A 277 -2.13 19.51 24.11
N MET A 278 -1.45 20.66 24.27
CA MET A 278 -1.14 21.28 25.57
C MET A 278 -2.39 21.48 26.47
N SER A 279 -3.59 21.43 25.89
CA SER A 279 -4.85 21.59 26.60
C SER A 279 -5.19 20.39 27.48
N SER A 280 -4.75 19.17 27.14
CA SER A 280 -4.91 18.00 28.04
C SER A 280 -3.99 18.09 29.27
N TRP A 281 -2.91 18.89 29.20
CA TRP A 281 -1.94 19.08 30.28
C TRP A 281 -2.33 20.20 31.25
N SER A 282 -3.16 21.15 30.80
CA SER A 282 -3.67 22.26 31.62
C SER A 282 -4.45 21.78 32.84
N GLY A 283 -5.19 20.67 32.73
CA GLY A 283 -5.95 20.10 33.84
C GLY A 283 -5.05 19.53 34.95
N TYR A 284 -3.80 19.19 34.63
CA TYR A 284 -2.87 18.50 35.54
C TYR A 284 -1.83 19.42 36.18
N CYS A 285 -1.60 20.62 35.63
CA CYS A 285 -0.83 21.65 36.35
C CYS A 285 -1.50 22.07 37.68
N ALA A 286 -2.79 21.76 37.87
CA ALA A 286 -3.52 21.96 39.12
C ALA A 286 -3.35 20.82 40.15
N TYR A 287 -2.69 19.71 39.80
CA TYR A 287 -2.54 18.52 40.65
C TYR A 287 -1.08 18.24 41.07
N VAL A 288 -0.12 19.05 40.61
CA VAL A 288 1.30 18.96 41.03
C VAL A 288 1.64 19.98 42.14
N TYR A 289 0.62 20.55 42.78
CA TYR A 289 0.76 21.34 44.02
C TYR A 289 -0.29 20.96 45.06
#